data_AF-A0A3B0PAD9-F1
#
_entry.id   AF-A0A3B0PAD9-F1
#
_cell.length_a   1.000
_cell.length_b   1.000
_cell.length_c   1.000
_cell.angle_alpha   90.00
_cell.angle_beta   90.00
_cell.angle_gamma   90.00
#
_symmetry.space_group_name_H-M   'P 1'
#
loop_
_entity.id
_entity.type
_entity.pdbx_description
1 polymer ?
#
loop_
_entity_poly.entity_id
_entity_poly.type
_entity_poly.pdbx_seq_one_letter_code
_entity_poly.pdbx_strand_id
1 'polypeptide(L)'
;MKLGDKIILINEGRIIQHSSPQELYEKPLNLFAAKFIGYPEINLIKQDQNYSYYIRHNKIKIDEKSLKPNAIVVNKKHLGENINYTLEFNNFKINLLSKNNYEISSKLHISFDDKDILKYNQKGELVS
;
A
#
# COMPACT_ATOMS: atom_id res chain seq x y z
N MET A 1 -4.40 -4.84 -22.92
CA MET A 1 -3.61 -3.75 -23.49
C MET A 1 -4.08 -2.44 -22.86
N LYS A 2 -3.19 -1.65 -22.23
CA LYS A 2 -3.51 -0.28 -21.77
C LYS A 2 -2.57 0.68 -22.50
N LEU A 3 -3.15 1.66 -23.20
CA LEU A 3 -2.47 2.61 -24.06
C LEU A 3 -1.72 3.66 -23.22
N GLY A 4 -0.41 3.75 -23.44
CA GLY A 4 0.52 4.68 -22.79
C GLY A 4 1.87 4.00 -22.55
N ASP A 5 2.78 4.07 -23.53
CA ASP A 5 4.13 3.50 -23.40
C ASP A 5 4.90 4.14 -22.23
N LYS A 6 4.59 5.41 -21.94
CA LYS A 6 5.08 6.18 -20.79
C LYS A 6 4.02 7.16 -20.30
N ILE A 7 4.08 7.48 -19.02
CA ILE A 7 3.27 8.49 -18.34
C ILE A 7 4.17 9.50 -17.66
N ILE A 8 3.69 10.74 -17.53
CA ILE A 8 4.38 11.81 -16.81
C ILE A 8 3.54 12.14 -15.58
N LEU A 9 4.10 11.91 -14.39
CA LEU A 9 3.53 12.37 -13.14
C LEU A 9 4.05 13.78 -12.85
N ILE A 10 3.14 14.72 -12.62
CA ILE A 10 3.46 16.12 -12.31
C ILE A 10 2.89 16.45 -10.93
N ASN A 11 3.66 17.18 -10.13
CA ASN A 11 3.19 17.80 -8.89
C ASN A 11 3.63 19.27 -8.87
N GLU A 12 2.69 20.19 -8.62
CA GLU A 12 2.96 21.64 -8.54
C GLU A 12 3.77 22.19 -9.73
N GLY A 13 3.43 21.75 -10.94
CA GLY A 13 4.11 22.18 -12.17
C GLY A 13 5.51 21.59 -12.37
N ARG A 14 5.97 20.66 -11.52
CA ARG A 14 7.25 19.96 -11.66
C ARG A 14 7.01 18.50 -12.05
N ILE A 15 7.81 18.01 -13.00
CA ILE A 15 7.83 16.59 -13.36
C ILE A 15 8.42 15.81 -12.17
N ILE A 16 7.64 14.87 -11.65
CA ILE A 16 8.06 13.96 -10.59
C ILE A 16 8.69 12.71 -11.19
N GLN A 17 8.02 12.09 -12.17
CA GLN A 17 8.49 10.86 -12.80
C GLN A 17 7.94 10.73 -14.22
N HIS A 18 8.79 10.31 -15.14
CA HIS A 18 8.43 10.00 -16.53
C HIS A 18 8.84 8.56 -16.83
N SER A 19 7.90 7.61 -16.68
CA SER A 19 8.17 6.18 -16.79
C SER A 19 6.94 5.43 -17.30
N SER A 20 7.04 4.12 -17.52
CA SER A 20 5.84 3.31 -17.77
C SER A 20 4.91 3.32 -16.54
N PRO A 21 3.58 3.07 -16.70
CA PRO A 21 2.67 2.91 -15.57
C PRO A 21 3.11 1.83 -14.57
N GLN A 22 3.69 0.74 -15.08
CA GLN A 22 4.20 -0.35 -14.25
C GLN A 22 5.39 0.12 -13.41
N GLU A 23 6.35 0.79 -14.05
CA GLU A 23 7.53 1.32 -13.35
C GLU A 23 7.16 2.40 -12.33
N LEU A 24 6.16 3.26 -12.63
CA LEU A 24 5.65 4.22 -11.65
C LEU A 24 5.05 3.51 -10.42
N TYR A 25 4.37 2.38 -10.64
CA TYR A 25 3.76 1.60 -9.57
C TYR A 25 4.78 0.83 -8.73
N GLU A 26 5.70 0.12 -9.39
CA GLU A 26 6.70 -0.76 -8.75
C GLU A 26 7.90 -0.01 -8.19
N LYS A 27 8.35 1.06 -8.86
CA LYS A 27 9.54 1.84 -8.51
C LYS A 27 9.25 3.36 -8.53
N PRO A 28 8.36 3.84 -7.64
CA PRO A 28 8.09 5.26 -7.51
C PRO A 28 9.34 6.00 -6.98
N LEU A 29 9.74 7.09 -7.64
CA LEU A 29 10.94 7.86 -7.28
C LEU A 29 10.84 8.55 -5.91
N ASN A 30 9.62 8.83 -5.45
CA ASN A 30 9.38 9.44 -4.15
C ASN A 30 8.02 9.04 -3.57
N LEU A 31 7.79 9.43 -2.33
CA LEU A 31 6.57 9.08 -1.59
C LEU A 31 5.30 9.65 -2.24
N PHE A 32 5.38 10.82 -2.86
CA PHE A 32 4.26 11.40 -3.60
C PHE A 32 3.84 10.48 -4.75
N ALA A 33 4.80 10.05 -5.58
CA ALA A 33 4.55 9.11 -6.66
C ALA A 33 3.98 7.79 -6.16
N ALA A 34 4.52 7.27 -5.04
CA ALA A 34 4.06 6.04 -4.43
C ALA A 34 2.61 6.12 -3.95
N LYS A 35 2.22 7.23 -3.33
CA LYS A 35 0.86 7.47 -2.85
C LYS A 35 -0.13 7.75 -3.97
N PHE A 36 0.30 8.44 -5.02
CA PHE A 36 -0.58 8.87 -6.12
C PHE A 36 -1.03 7.71 -7.02
N ILE A 37 -0.16 6.72 -7.25
CA ILE A 37 -0.48 5.63 -8.18
C ILE A 37 -0.99 4.39 -7.45
N GLY A 38 -2.05 3.79 -7.97
CA GLY A 38 -2.65 2.58 -7.42
C GLY A 38 -3.81 2.84 -6.47
N TYR A 39 -4.74 1.90 -6.41
CA TYR A 39 -5.87 1.95 -5.50
C TYR A 39 -6.10 0.57 -4.86
N PRO A 40 -6.24 0.48 -3.52
CA PRO A 40 -6.03 1.53 -2.52
C PRO A 40 -4.61 2.12 -2.52
N GLU A 41 -4.46 3.28 -1.88
CA GLU A 41 -3.14 3.90 -1.71
C GLU A 41 -2.16 2.98 -0.97
N ILE A 42 -0.87 3.27 -1.10
CA ILE A 42 0.18 2.54 -0.39
C ILE A 42 0.04 2.70 1.14
N ASN A 43 0.30 1.63 1.89
CA ASN A 43 0.08 1.57 3.33
C ASN A 43 1.35 1.91 4.10
N LEU A 44 1.25 2.79 5.10
CA LEU A 44 2.29 2.99 6.10
C LEU A 44 2.20 1.86 7.13
N ILE A 45 3.29 1.13 7.37
CA ILE A 45 3.34 -0.01 8.31
C ILE A 45 4.26 0.22 9.50
N LYS A 46 5.18 1.17 9.37
CA LYS A 46 6.13 1.56 10.42
C LYS A 46 6.68 2.94 10.11
N GLN A 47 6.99 3.69 11.15
CA GLN A 47 7.71 4.95 11.05
C GLN A 47 8.71 5.05 12.20
N ASP A 48 9.94 5.43 11.87
CA ASP A 48 10.97 5.79 12.85
C ASP A 48 11.36 7.26 12.70
N GLN A 49 12.37 7.72 13.45
CA GLN A 49 12.77 9.13 13.45
C GLN A 49 13.22 9.62 12.06
N ASN A 50 13.80 8.74 11.23
CA ASN A 50 14.44 9.11 9.97
C ASN A 50 13.71 8.57 8.75
N TYR A 51 12.93 7.50 8.92
CA TYR A 51 12.38 6.72 7.83
C TYR A 51 10.92 6.34 8.04
N SER A 52 10.20 6.23 6.93
CA SER A 52 8.86 5.68 6.85
C SER A 52 8.86 4.45 5.95
N TYR A 53 8.18 3.40 6.39
CA TYR A 53 8.14 2.11 5.71
C TYR A 53 6.74 1.85 5.18
N TYR A 54 6.66 1.62 3.87
CA TYR A 54 5.42 1.50 3.16
C TYR A 54 5.32 0.18 2.43
N ILE A 55 4.10 -0.33 2.25
CA ILE A 55 3.83 -1.53 1.48
C ILE A 55 2.57 -1.39 0.62
N ARG A 56 2.62 -1.94 -0.59
CA ARG A 56 1.47 -1.98 -1.50
C ARG A 56 0.44 -2.99 -0.99
N HIS A 57 -0.84 -2.63 -1.12
CA HIS A 57 -1.96 -3.48 -0.68
C HIS A 57 -1.94 -4.90 -1.29
N ASN A 58 -1.48 -5.05 -2.54
CA ASN A 58 -1.40 -6.33 -3.24
C ASN A 58 -0.23 -7.22 -2.80
N LYS A 59 0.66 -6.70 -1.95
CA LYS A 59 1.78 -7.45 -1.35
C LYS A 59 1.47 -7.95 0.07
N ILE A 60 0.32 -7.55 0.61
CA ILE A 60 -0.18 -8.02 1.91
C ILE A 60 -1.00 -9.29 1.69
N LYS A 61 -0.68 -10.34 2.44
CA LYS A 61 -1.43 -11.60 2.46
C LYS A 61 -2.23 -11.69 3.76
N ILE A 62 -3.41 -12.29 3.69
CA ILE A 62 -4.22 -12.62 4.87
C ILE A 62 -4.10 -14.12 5.12
N ASP A 63 -3.66 -14.48 6.31
CA ASP A 63 -3.54 -15.87 6.76
C ASP A 63 -4.69 -16.20 7.72
N GLU A 64 -5.83 -16.63 7.16
CA GLU A 64 -7.07 -16.92 7.91
C GLU A 64 -6.90 -18.00 9.00
N LYS A 65 -5.93 -18.90 8.82
CA LYS A 65 -5.69 -20.05 9.72
C LYS A 65 -4.69 -19.75 10.83
N SER A 66 -4.09 -18.56 10.86
CA SER A 66 -3.08 -18.22 11.85
C SER A 66 -3.71 -18.05 13.23
N LEU A 67 -3.14 -18.71 14.22
CA LEU A 67 -3.57 -18.63 15.63
C LEU A 67 -3.12 -17.34 16.33
N LYS A 68 -2.32 -16.49 15.66
CA LYS A 68 -1.73 -15.27 16.22
C LYS A 68 -2.15 -14.05 15.42
N PRO A 69 -3.38 -13.54 15.60
CA PRO A 69 -3.81 -12.35 14.87
C PRO A 69 -2.94 -11.14 15.24
N ASN A 70 -2.63 -10.31 14.24
CA ASN A 70 -1.84 -9.10 14.38
C ASN A 70 -2.55 -7.85 13.81
N ALA A 71 -3.75 -8.02 13.26
CA ALA A 71 -4.56 -6.94 12.72
C ALA A 71 -6.06 -7.10 13.05
N ILE A 72 -6.79 -5.98 13.10
CA ILE A 72 -8.24 -5.96 13.35
C ILE A 72 -8.94 -5.22 12.22
N VAL A 73 -10.04 -5.78 11.70
CA VAL A 73 -10.87 -5.10 10.70
C VAL A 73 -11.62 -3.95 11.35
N VAL A 74 -11.34 -2.71 10.94
CA VAL A 74 -12.03 -1.52 11.48
C VAL A 74 -13.09 -0.98 10.53
N ASN A 75 -12.94 -1.19 9.22
CA ASN A 75 -13.92 -0.78 8.23
C ASN A 75 -13.88 -1.69 7.00
N LYS A 76 -15.00 -1.77 6.28
CA LYS A 76 -15.10 -2.44 4.98
C LYS A 76 -15.93 -1.60 4.00
N LYS A 77 -15.46 -1.51 2.76
CA LYS A 77 -16.14 -0.82 1.66
C LYS A 77 -16.24 -1.73 0.44
N HIS A 78 -17.47 -2.01 0.00
CA HIS A 78 -17.73 -2.82 -1.18
C HIS A 78 -17.37 -2.07 -2.47
N LEU A 79 -16.68 -2.76 -3.37
CA LEU A 79 -16.18 -2.28 -4.66
C LEU A 79 -16.42 -3.35 -5.74
N GLY A 80 -17.70 -3.62 -6.04
CA GLY A 80 -18.09 -4.70 -6.94
C GLY A 80 -17.71 -6.06 -6.36
N GLU A 81 -16.89 -6.83 -7.07
CA GLU A 81 -16.41 -8.15 -6.62
C GLU A 81 -15.39 -8.10 -5.47
N ASN A 82 -14.75 -6.95 -5.27
CA ASN A 82 -13.75 -6.79 -4.22
C ASN A 82 -14.31 -5.97 -3.06
N ILE A 83 -13.76 -6.19 -1.87
CA ILE A 83 -14.01 -5.38 -0.69
C ILE A 83 -12.69 -4.74 -0.28
N ASN A 84 -12.71 -3.42 -0.13
CA ASN A 84 -11.60 -2.69 0.47
C ASN A 84 -11.77 -2.70 1.99
N TYR A 85 -10.82 -3.33 2.67
CA TYR A 85 -10.75 -3.43 4.12
C TYR A 85 -9.77 -2.42 4.66
N THR A 86 -10.20 -1.62 5.63
CA THR A 86 -9.27 -0.89 6.50
C THR A 86 -9.02 -1.74 7.73
N LEU A 87 -7.76 -2.09 7.96
CA LEU A 87 -7.30 -2.83 9.12
C LEU A 87 -6.46 -1.94 10.03
N GLU A 88 -6.56 -2.17 11.33
CA GLU A 88 -5.63 -1.61 12.31
C GLU A 88 -4.52 -2.64 12.58
N PHE A 89 -3.27 -2.25 12.30
CA PHE A 89 -2.07 -3.08 12.44
C PHE A 89 -0.94 -2.21 13.03
N ASN A 90 -0.36 -2.60 14.16
CA ASN A 90 0.72 -1.85 14.82
C ASN A 90 0.44 -0.35 14.99
N ASN A 91 -0.79 0.02 15.35
CA ASN A 91 -1.29 1.40 15.48
C ASN A 91 -1.38 2.18 14.15
N PHE A 92 -1.19 1.52 13.01
CA PHE A 92 -1.40 2.09 11.69
C PHE A 92 -2.70 1.57 11.08
N LYS A 93 -3.38 2.43 10.32
CA LYS A 93 -4.50 2.01 9.47
C LYS A 93 -3.96 1.67 8.10
N ILE A 94 -4.12 0.42 7.70
CA ILE A 94 -3.71 -0.09 6.40
C ILE A 94 -4.94 -0.53 5.61
N ASN A 95 -4.89 -0.44 4.30
CA ASN A 95 -5.94 -0.83 3.38
C ASN A 95 -5.52 -2.03 2.54
N LEU A 96 -6.42 -2.99 2.36
CA LEU A 96 -6.21 -4.08 1.41
C LEU A 96 -7.49 -4.44 0.67
N LEU A 97 -7.33 -5.05 -0.50
CA LEU A 97 -8.45 -5.61 -1.26
C LEU A 97 -8.53 -7.11 -1.02
N SER A 98 -9.72 -7.62 -0.73
CA SER A 98 -10.00 -9.05 -0.72
C SER A 98 -11.37 -9.34 -1.32
N LYS A 99 -11.52 -10.53 -1.90
CA LYS A 99 -12.81 -11.06 -2.34
C LYS A 99 -13.55 -11.78 -1.20
N ASN A 100 -12.82 -12.18 -0.16
CA ASN A 100 -13.41 -12.84 1.00
C ASN A 100 -14.15 -11.81 1.85
N ASN A 101 -15.28 -12.22 2.43
CA ASN A 101 -16.05 -11.36 3.30
C ASN A 101 -15.64 -11.55 4.77
N TYR A 102 -14.88 -10.60 5.30
CA TYR A 102 -14.60 -10.47 6.74
C TYR A 102 -15.57 -9.48 7.39
N GLU A 103 -15.93 -9.75 8.64
CA GLU A 103 -16.77 -8.84 9.44
C GLU A 103 -15.94 -7.77 10.14
N ILE A 104 -16.57 -6.63 10.43
CA ILE A 104 -15.95 -5.59 11.26
C ILE A 104 -15.64 -6.19 12.64
N SER A 105 -14.52 -5.79 13.23
CA SER A 105 -13.94 -6.34 14.47
C SER A 105 -13.35 -7.74 14.36
N SER A 106 -13.32 -8.35 13.17
CA SER A 106 -12.62 -9.62 12.96
C SER A 106 -11.12 -9.45 13.18
N LYS A 107 -10.52 -10.38 13.90
CA LYS A 107 -9.08 -10.47 14.10
C LYS A 107 -8.46 -11.29 12.98
N LEU A 108 -7.53 -10.70 12.24
CA LEU A 108 -6.85 -11.34 11.12
C LEU A 108 -5.36 -11.40 11.39
N HIS A 109 -4.69 -12.36 10.75
CA HIS A 109 -3.25 -12.33 10.61
C HIS A 109 -2.90 -11.86 9.21
N ILE A 110 -2.04 -10.86 9.13
CA ILE A 110 -1.46 -10.40 7.87
C ILE A 110 0.04 -10.67 7.84
N SER A 111 0.53 -11.00 6.66
CA SER A 111 1.94 -11.24 6.38
C SER A 111 2.37 -10.57 5.08
N PHE A 112 3.65 -10.25 4.97
CA PHE A 112 4.27 -9.65 3.79
C PHE A 112 5.77 -9.90 3.80
N ASP A 113 6.40 -9.82 2.62
CA ASP A 113 7.83 -10.05 2.46
C ASP A 113 8.61 -8.73 2.65
N ASP A 114 9.73 -8.77 3.39
CA ASP A 114 10.55 -7.57 3.67
C ASP A 114 11.09 -6.89 2.39
N LYS A 115 11.31 -7.67 1.33
CA LYS A 115 11.77 -7.17 0.02
C LYS A 115 10.76 -6.28 -0.70
N ASP A 116 9.49 -6.35 -0.32
CA ASP A 116 8.40 -5.57 -0.92
C ASP A 116 8.14 -4.27 -0.15
N ILE A 117 8.88 -4.02 0.93
CA ILE A 117 8.79 -2.80 1.74
C ILE A 117 9.57 -1.68 1.07
N LEU A 118 8.89 -0.58 0.81
CA LEU A 118 9.48 0.66 0.30
C LEU A 118 9.82 1.59 1.46
N LYS A 119 11.10 1.95 1.60
CA LYS A 119 11.61 2.82 2.65
C LYS A 119 11.85 4.22 2.10
N TYR A 120 11.25 5.22 2.74
CA TYR A 120 11.44 6.62 2.39
C TYR A 120 12.12 7.39 3.52
N ASN A 121 13.00 8.33 3.18
CA ASN A 121 13.57 9.26 4.17
C ASN A 121 12.56 10.39 4.52
N GLN A 122 12.94 11.28 5.44
CA GLN A 122 12.11 12.43 5.84
C GLN A 122 11.75 13.39 4.68
N LYS A 123 12.55 13.43 3.62
CA LYS A 123 12.28 14.24 2.41
C LYS A 123 11.33 13.53 1.44
N GLY A 124 10.94 12.29 1.73
CA GLY A 124 10.11 11.46 0.87
C GLY A 124 10.86 10.81 -0.29
N GLU A 125 12.19 10.79 -0.27
CA GLU A 125 13.02 10.13 -1.28
C GLU A 125 13.13 8.63 -0.97
N LEU A 126 13.04 7.78 -2.00
CA LEU A 126 13.17 6.33 -1.85
C LEU A 126 14.62 5.96 -1.48
N VAL A 127 14.79 5.13 -0.46
CA VAL A 127 16.09 4.69 0.07
C VAL A 127 16.36 3.23 -0.25
N SER A 128 15.33 2.37 -0.14
CA SER A 128 15.38 0.94 -0.43
C SER A 128 14.00 0.40 -0.71
#